data_AF-A0A5Q4F3B3-F1
#
_entry.id   AF-A0A5Q4F3B3-F1
#
_cell.length_a   1.000
_cell.length_b   1.000
_cell.length_c   1.000
_cell.angle_alpha   90.00
_cell.angle_beta   90.00
_cell.angle_gamma   90.00
#
_symmetry.space_group_name_H-M   'P 1'
#
loop_
_entity.id
_entity.type
_entity.pdbx_description
1 polymer ?
#
loop_
_entity_poly.entity_id
_entity_poly.type
_entity_poly.pdbx_seq_one_letter_code
_entity_poly.pdbx_strand_id
1 'polypeptide(L)'
;MKIYRFILPLFLFFTLTSSLVLTGCGSDHDHGPTPVGIVLSAGGTDLAIQEGTTITYPTGAADAIEIQTEETVSPVTVTFLMEDGERFTPDVNDGYSLRFSASNSSVISVVHPLTNQWTFSLEGVQAGESAVNFQLWHVGHSDFESRDFTIRVVTPATQ
;
A
#
# COMPACT_ATOMS: atom_id res chain seq x y z
N MET A 1 -49.35 28.05 -64.86
CA MET A 1 -48.21 28.97 -65.09
C MET A 1 -48.50 30.30 -64.44
N LYS A 2 -47.87 30.58 -63.29
CA LYS A 2 -47.41 31.89 -62.83
C LYS A 2 -46.66 31.66 -61.52
N ILE A 3 -45.34 31.78 -61.62
CA ILE A 3 -44.35 31.63 -60.57
C ILE A 3 -44.21 33.01 -59.93
N TYR A 4 -44.29 33.09 -58.61
CA TYR A 4 -43.79 34.25 -57.87
C TYR A 4 -42.75 33.77 -56.86
N ARG A 5 -41.51 34.15 -57.14
CA ARG A 5 -40.32 34.08 -56.27
C ARG A 5 -40.27 35.34 -55.39
N PHE A 6 -39.30 35.35 -54.46
CA PHE A 6 -38.81 36.46 -53.61
C PHE A 6 -39.61 36.62 -52.30
N ILE A 7 -39.07 36.65 -51.07
CA ILE A 7 -37.71 36.88 -50.51
C ILE A 7 -37.61 36.18 -49.14
N LEU A 8 -36.44 35.62 -48.84
CA LEU A 8 -36.01 35.21 -47.49
C LEU A 8 -35.42 36.43 -46.75
N PRO A 9 -35.79 36.67 -45.48
CA PRO A 9 -34.87 37.28 -44.54
C PRO A 9 -34.51 36.29 -43.43
N LEU A 10 -33.23 35.91 -43.45
CA LEU A 10 -32.45 35.46 -42.32
C LEU A 10 -32.73 36.35 -41.09
N PHE A 11 -33.36 35.80 -40.05
CA PHE A 11 -33.33 36.38 -38.71
C PHE A 11 -32.89 35.31 -37.71
N LEU A 12 -31.61 35.43 -37.37
CA LEU A 12 -30.95 34.86 -36.21
C LEU A 12 -31.67 35.41 -34.96
N PHE A 13 -32.33 34.56 -34.18
CA PHE A 13 -32.72 34.90 -32.81
C PHE A 13 -32.21 33.83 -31.84
N PHE A 14 -31.11 34.21 -31.22
CA PHE A 14 -30.41 33.56 -30.14
C PHE A 14 -31.22 33.78 -28.85
N THR A 15 -31.81 32.73 -28.29
CA THR A 15 -32.45 32.80 -26.96
C THR A 15 -31.88 31.74 -26.03
N LEU A 16 -30.77 32.11 -25.39
CA LEU A 16 -30.49 32.01 -23.95
C LEU A 16 -31.06 30.78 -23.22
N THR A 17 -30.34 29.65 -23.31
CA THR A 17 -30.50 28.54 -22.37
C THR A 17 -29.84 28.89 -21.05
N SER A 18 -30.61 29.44 -20.11
CA SER A 18 -30.20 29.58 -18.71
C SER A 18 -30.52 28.28 -17.98
N SER A 19 -29.57 27.36 -17.98
CA SER A 19 -29.60 26.17 -17.14
C SER A 19 -28.44 26.24 -16.15
N LEU A 20 -28.83 26.19 -14.87
CA LEU A 20 -28.05 26.11 -13.65
C LEU A 20 -26.73 25.32 -13.78
N VAL A 21 -25.68 25.82 -13.12
CA VAL A 21 -24.79 24.94 -12.35
C VAL A 21 -24.56 25.62 -11.00
N LEU A 22 -25.24 25.11 -9.97
CA LEU A 22 -24.83 25.33 -8.58
C LEU A 22 -23.55 24.51 -8.41
N THR A 23 -22.41 25.17 -8.45
CA THR A 23 -21.13 24.54 -8.09
C THR A 23 -21.16 24.28 -6.59
N GLY A 24 -21.53 23.07 -6.20
CA GLY A 24 -21.34 22.59 -4.84
C GLY A 24 -19.85 22.55 -4.55
N CYS A 25 -19.40 23.39 -3.63
CA CYS A 25 -18.04 23.36 -3.13
C CYS A 25 -17.97 22.20 -2.11
N GLY A 26 -17.62 21.00 -2.59
CA GLY A 26 -17.22 19.91 -1.72
C GLY A 26 -15.88 20.26 -1.08
N SER A 27 -15.81 20.21 0.25
CA SER A 27 -14.55 20.36 0.98
C SER A 27 -13.72 19.10 0.78
N ASP A 28 -13.09 19.03 -0.38
CA ASP A 28 -12.19 17.97 -0.82
C ASP A 28 -10.92 18.06 0.05
N HIS A 29 -10.85 17.25 1.11
CA HIS A 29 -9.59 16.99 1.77
C HIS A 29 -8.90 15.92 0.92
N ASP A 30 -7.88 16.35 0.20
CA ASP A 30 -7.05 15.54 -0.68
C ASP A 30 -6.37 14.46 0.16
N HIS A 31 -7.00 13.29 0.27
CA HIS A 31 -6.36 12.11 0.84
C HIS A 31 -5.31 11.70 -0.17
N GLY A 32 -4.04 11.72 0.24
CA GLY A 32 -2.94 11.23 -0.58
C GLY A 32 -3.24 9.83 -1.14
N PRO A 33 -2.55 9.42 -2.20
CA PRO A 33 -2.90 8.20 -2.90
C PRO A 33 -2.81 7.00 -1.94
N THR A 34 -3.88 6.20 -1.89
CA THR A 34 -4.01 5.09 -0.94
C THR A 34 -3.33 3.84 -1.50
N PRO A 35 -2.38 3.22 -0.76
CA PRO A 35 -1.79 1.97 -1.19
C PRO A 35 -2.82 0.84 -1.35
N VAL A 36 -2.61 -0.01 -2.35
CA VAL A 36 -3.36 -1.26 -2.57
C VAL A 36 -2.56 -2.50 -2.17
N GLY A 37 -1.31 -2.31 -1.74
CA GLY A 37 -0.40 -3.40 -1.41
C GLY A 37 0.86 -2.95 -0.68
N ILE A 38 1.72 -3.91 -0.39
CA ILE A 38 2.97 -3.72 0.35
C ILE A 38 3.99 -4.77 -0.08
N VAL A 39 5.25 -4.38 -0.14
CA VAL A 39 6.39 -5.26 -0.43
C VAL A 39 7.36 -5.18 0.72
N LEU A 40 7.79 -6.36 1.19
CA LEU A 40 8.85 -6.55 2.16
C LEU A 40 10.09 -7.05 1.41
N SER A 41 11.20 -6.33 1.49
CA SER A 41 12.44 -6.70 0.78
C SER A 41 13.64 -6.67 1.71
N ALA A 42 14.57 -7.62 1.58
CA ALA A 42 15.86 -7.61 2.28
C ALA A 42 17.00 -7.78 1.28
N GLY A 43 18.04 -6.94 1.40
CA GLY A 43 19.19 -6.98 0.49
C GLY A 43 18.82 -6.79 -1.00
N GLY A 44 17.74 -6.04 -1.28
CA GLY A 44 17.23 -5.83 -2.65
C GLY A 44 16.40 -6.99 -3.21
N THR A 45 16.13 -8.03 -2.41
CA THR A 45 15.31 -9.17 -2.80
C THR A 45 13.96 -9.13 -2.08
N ASP A 46 12.87 -9.35 -2.81
CA ASP A 46 11.53 -9.36 -2.23
C ASP A 46 11.29 -10.66 -1.45
N LEU A 47 11.02 -10.52 -0.16
CA LEU A 47 10.67 -11.62 0.74
C LEU A 47 9.18 -11.98 0.62
N ALA A 48 8.34 -10.95 0.57
CA ALA A 48 6.90 -11.10 0.40
C ALA A 48 6.31 -9.88 -0.30
N ILE A 49 5.30 -10.12 -1.12
CA ILE A 49 4.56 -9.10 -1.86
C ILE A 49 3.08 -9.32 -1.62
N GLN A 50 2.38 -8.30 -1.14
CA GLN A 50 0.93 -8.26 -1.15
C GLN A 50 0.44 -7.32 -2.25
N GLU A 51 -0.39 -7.85 -3.14
CA GLU A 51 -1.14 -7.10 -4.16
C GLU A 51 -2.64 -7.34 -3.95
N GLY A 52 -3.35 -6.31 -3.47
CA GLY A 52 -4.75 -6.43 -3.07
C GLY A 52 -4.92 -7.44 -1.94
N THR A 53 -5.56 -8.58 -2.24
CA THR A 53 -5.80 -9.67 -1.27
C THR A 53 -4.80 -10.81 -1.38
N THR A 54 -3.92 -10.79 -2.37
CA THR A 54 -3.01 -11.90 -2.67
C THR A 54 -1.66 -11.63 -2.05
N ILE A 55 -1.09 -12.60 -1.33
CA ILE A 55 0.30 -12.58 -0.88
C ILE A 55 1.11 -13.61 -1.67
N THR A 56 2.28 -13.20 -2.13
CA THR A 56 3.29 -14.06 -2.76
C THR A 56 4.57 -14.01 -1.95
N TYR A 57 5.28 -15.13 -1.87
CA TYR A 57 6.59 -15.28 -1.20
C TYR A 57 7.64 -15.65 -2.25
N PRO A 58 8.32 -14.66 -2.89
CA PRO A 58 9.24 -14.93 -3.99
C PRO A 58 10.49 -15.70 -3.55
N THR A 59 10.90 -15.51 -2.30
CA THR A 59 12.03 -16.22 -1.69
C THR A 59 11.58 -16.99 -0.47
N GLY A 60 11.83 -18.31 -0.46
CA GLY A 60 11.51 -19.19 0.67
C GLY A 60 10.52 -20.28 0.29
N ALA A 61 9.74 -20.72 1.28
CA ALA A 61 8.64 -21.65 1.12
C ALA A 61 7.45 -21.00 0.38
N ALA A 62 6.54 -21.82 -0.14
CA ALA A 62 5.43 -21.36 -0.97
C ALA A 62 4.43 -20.44 -0.25
N ASP A 63 4.45 -20.40 1.09
CA ASP A 63 3.40 -19.82 1.93
C ASP A 63 3.91 -18.98 3.13
N ALA A 64 5.23 -18.78 3.25
CA ALA A 64 5.80 -18.04 4.38
C ALA A 64 7.19 -17.45 4.07
N ILE A 65 7.54 -16.38 4.80
CA ILE A 65 8.95 -15.99 4.97
C ILE A 65 9.57 -16.98 5.95
N GLU A 66 10.58 -17.74 5.50
CA GLU A 66 11.31 -18.67 6.35
C GLU A 66 12.58 -18.03 6.91
N ILE A 67 12.76 -18.14 8.23
CA ILE A 67 13.96 -17.71 8.94
C ILE A 67 14.40 -18.82 9.90
N GLN A 68 15.70 -18.91 10.18
CA GLN A 68 16.20 -19.86 11.16
C GLN A 68 16.06 -19.32 12.58
N THR A 69 16.03 -20.23 13.55
CA THR A 69 16.16 -19.88 14.97
C THR A 69 17.50 -19.16 15.18
N GLU A 70 17.48 -18.05 15.92
CA GLU A 70 18.61 -17.13 16.15
C GLU A 70 19.11 -16.37 14.91
N GLU A 71 18.47 -16.53 13.74
CA GLU A 71 18.77 -15.72 12.56
C GLU A 71 18.17 -14.32 12.69
N THR A 72 18.92 -13.32 12.22
CA THR A 72 18.43 -11.95 12.06
C THR A 72 18.44 -11.55 10.60
N VAL A 73 17.28 -11.22 10.05
CA VAL A 73 17.13 -10.63 8.71
C VAL A 73 17.01 -9.12 8.86
N SER A 74 18.03 -8.39 8.40
CA SER A 74 18.10 -6.93 8.55
C SER A 74 18.99 -6.27 7.49
N PRO A 75 18.64 -5.08 6.99
CA PRO A 75 17.34 -4.42 7.14
C PRO A 75 16.30 -5.06 6.21
N VAL A 76 15.08 -5.24 6.71
CA VAL A 76 13.90 -5.47 5.88
C VAL A 76 13.27 -4.10 5.60
N THR A 77 13.16 -3.75 4.33
CA THR A 77 12.55 -2.51 3.84
C THR A 77 11.08 -2.74 3.50
N VAL A 78 10.25 -1.78 3.89
CA VAL A 78 8.84 -1.68 3.48
C VAL A 78 8.72 -0.69 2.34
N THR A 79 8.07 -1.11 1.26
CA THR A 79 7.55 -0.21 0.22
C THR A 79 6.07 -0.52 0.00
N PHE A 80 5.27 0.48 -0.31
CA PHE A 80 3.86 0.32 -0.58
C PHE A 80 3.62 0.18 -2.08
N LEU A 81 2.54 -0.49 -2.48
CA LEU A 81 2.15 -0.60 -3.88
C LEU A 81 0.93 0.27 -4.15
N MET A 82 1.01 1.06 -5.21
CA MET A 82 -0.08 1.90 -5.71
C MET A 82 -0.95 1.12 -6.70
N GLU A 83 -2.12 1.67 -7.06
CA GLU A 83 -3.09 0.99 -7.93
C GLU A 83 -2.52 0.61 -9.31
N ASP A 84 -1.55 1.37 -9.81
CA ASP A 84 -0.84 1.11 -11.06
C ASP A 84 0.36 0.16 -10.92
N GLY A 85 0.61 -0.35 -9.71
CA GLY A 85 1.73 -1.23 -9.38
C GLY A 85 3.04 -0.49 -9.08
N GLU A 86 3.04 0.84 -9.06
CA GLU A 86 4.24 1.60 -8.65
C GLU A 86 4.57 1.33 -7.18
N ARG A 87 5.87 1.16 -6.88
CA ARG A 87 6.36 1.13 -5.51
C ARG A 87 6.53 2.54 -4.98
N PHE A 88 5.89 2.81 -3.86
CA PHE A 88 5.88 4.10 -3.18
C PHE A 88 6.43 3.98 -1.76
N THR A 89 7.26 4.93 -1.36
CA THR A 89 7.71 5.10 0.02
C THR A 89 7.34 6.52 0.45
N PRO A 90 6.49 6.69 1.49
CA PRO A 90 6.10 8.03 1.94
C PRO A 90 7.29 8.82 2.49
N ASP A 91 7.25 10.14 2.32
CA ASP A 91 8.22 11.02 2.96
C ASP A 91 7.97 11.02 4.48
N VAL A 92 9.05 10.89 5.25
CA VAL A 92 9.01 10.87 6.71
C VAL A 92 8.53 12.20 7.31
N ASN A 93 8.63 13.30 6.56
CA ASN A 93 8.21 14.63 7.00
C ASN A 93 6.71 14.88 6.84
N ASP A 94 6.00 14.02 6.11
CA ASP A 94 4.56 14.15 5.85
C ASP A 94 3.71 13.56 6.99
N GLY A 95 4.33 13.14 8.10
CA GLY A 95 3.62 12.63 9.27
C GLY A 95 3.12 11.19 9.12
N TYR A 96 3.60 10.46 8.12
CA TYR A 96 3.38 9.03 7.99
C TYR A 96 4.20 8.25 9.02
N SER A 97 3.77 7.02 9.33
CA SER A 97 4.54 6.07 10.14
C SER A 97 4.18 4.63 9.83
N LEU A 98 5.16 3.74 10.01
CA LEU A 98 4.93 2.30 9.96
C LEU A 98 4.56 1.80 11.36
N ARG A 99 3.50 0.99 11.43
CA ARG A 99 3.19 0.17 12.60
C ARG A 99 3.09 -1.29 12.20
N PHE A 100 3.24 -2.17 13.17
CA PHE A 100 3.10 -3.60 12.98
C PHE A 100 2.55 -4.27 14.23
N SER A 101 2.02 -5.47 14.04
CA SER A 101 1.68 -6.39 15.12
C SER A 101 2.06 -7.80 14.73
N ALA A 102 2.62 -8.56 15.68
CA ALA A 102 2.90 -9.98 15.52
C ALA A 102 1.95 -10.79 16.41
N SER A 103 1.37 -11.87 15.88
CA SER A 103 0.46 -12.74 16.64
C SER A 103 1.18 -13.57 17.70
N ASN A 104 2.48 -13.82 17.54
CA ASN A 104 3.27 -14.62 18.48
C ASN A 104 4.72 -14.12 18.61
N SER A 105 4.96 -13.26 19.61
CA SER A 105 6.29 -12.69 19.88
C SER A 105 7.28 -13.69 20.51
N SER A 106 6.83 -14.89 20.89
CA SER A 106 7.73 -15.96 21.33
C SER A 106 8.38 -16.69 20.16
N VAL A 107 7.82 -16.55 18.95
CA VAL A 107 8.36 -17.13 17.70
C VAL A 107 9.22 -16.12 16.97
N ILE A 108 8.71 -14.90 16.75
CA ILE A 108 9.39 -13.84 16.00
C ILE A 108 9.47 -12.55 16.82
N SER A 109 10.63 -11.88 16.76
CA SER A 109 10.78 -10.51 17.23
C SER A 109 10.91 -9.58 16.03
N VAL A 110 10.09 -8.52 16.00
CA VAL A 110 10.12 -7.48 14.97
C VAL A 110 10.68 -6.22 15.62
N VAL A 111 11.87 -5.79 15.19
CA VAL A 111 12.58 -4.65 15.79
C VAL A 111 12.60 -3.48 14.81
N HIS A 112 11.95 -2.38 15.17
CA HIS A 112 11.89 -1.17 14.34
C HIS A 112 12.91 -0.14 14.84
N PRO A 113 13.84 0.34 13.98
CA PRO A 113 14.86 1.28 14.37
C PRO A 113 14.27 2.69 14.50
N LEU A 114 14.77 3.46 15.48
CA LEU A 114 14.33 4.84 15.71
C LEU A 114 14.68 5.82 14.57
N THR A 115 15.62 5.44 13.70
CA THR A 115 16.24 6.33 12.72
C THR A 115 15.77 6.11 11.27
N ASN A 116 15.06 5.01 10.99
CA ASN A 116 14.55 4.73 9.65
C ASN A 116 13.16 4.09 9.72
N GLN A 117 12.17 4.91 9.40
CA GLN A 117 10.76 4.61 9.59
C GLN A 117 10.24 3.48 8.70
N TRP A 118 10.91 3.20 7.59
CA TRP A 118 10.48 2.24 6.58
C TRP A 118 11.31 0.96 6.57
N THR A 119 12.08 0.72 7.64
CA THR A 119 12.86 -0.51 7.78
C THR A 119 12.63 -1.15 9.14
N PHE A 120 12.87 -2.45 9.24
CA PHE A 120 12.87 -3.20 10.50
C PHE A 120 13.82 -4.39 10.40
N SER A 121 13.98 -5.11 11.51
CA SER A 121 14.66 -6.41 11.56
C SER A 121 13.66 -7.48 11.96
N LEU A 122 13.82 -8.68 11.39
CA LEU A 122 13.16 -9.91 11.84
C LEU A 122 14.18 -10.78 12.55
N GLU A 123 13.89 -11.16 13.79
CA GLU A 123 14.73 -12.06 14.58
C GLU A 123 13.95 -13.34 14.91
N GLY A 124 14.45 -14.48 14.45
CA GLY A 124 13.87 -15.78 14.78
C GLY A 124 14.18 -16.16 16.22
N VAL A 125 13.16 -16.21 17.08
CA VAL A 125 13.33 -16.48 18.52
C VAL A 125 13.23 -17.97 18.80
N GLN A 126 12.18 -18.61 18.28
CA GLN A 126 11.91 -20.02 18.49
C GLN A 126 11.19 -20.60 17.28
N ALA A 127 11.46 -21.86 16.95
CA ALA A 127 10.75 -22.57 15.90
C ALA A 127 9.22 -22.55 16.09
N GLY A 128 8.50 -22.25 15.01
CA GLY A 128 7.05 -22.06 15.01
C GLY A 128 6.61 -21.08 13.92
N GLU A 129 5.35 -20.64 14.00
CA GLU A 129 4.80 -19.65 13.08
C GLU A 129 4.22 -18.45 13.82
N SER A 130 4.30 -17.29 13.18
CA SER A 130 3.60 -16.07 13.59
C SER A 130 3.07 -15.36 12.34
N ALA A 131 1.87 -14.80 12.46
CA ALA A 131 1.37 -13.82 11.52
C ALA A 131 1.94 -12.44 11.89
N VAL A 132 2.35 -11.65 10.90
CA VAL A 132 2.71 -10.25 11.07
C VAL A 132 1.87 -9.38 10.14
N ASN A 133 1.22 -8.38 10.72
CA ASN A 133 0.46 -7.35 10.01
C ASN A 133 1.23 -6.04 10.04
N PHE A 134 1.15 -5.27 8.96
CA PHE A 134 1.76 -3.95 8.82
C PHE A 134 0.71 -2.91 8.48
N GLN A 135 0.86 -1.71 9.03
CA GLN A 135 -0.05 -0.60 8.82
C GLN A 135 0.72 0.66 8.45
N LEU A 136 0.24 1.36 7.41
CA LEU A 136 0.61 2.74 7.14
C LEU A 136 -0.32 3.65 7.96
N TRP A 137 0.26 4.45 8.85
CA TRP A 137 -0.45 5.40 9.67
C TRP A 137 -0.17 6.83 9.25
N HIS A 138 -1.19 7.66 9.28
CA HIS A 138 -1.09 9.10 9.00
C HIS A 138 -2.04 9.86 9.93
N VAL A 139 -1.53 10.89 10.60
CA VAL A 139 -2.28 11.79 11.50
C VAL A 139 -3.34 11.07 12.37
N GLY A 140 -2.91 10.00 13.04
CA GLY A 140 -3.73 9.30 14.05
C GLY A 140 -4.73 8.26 13.53
N HIS A 141 -4.72 7.91 12.24
CA HIS A 141 -5.45 6.78 11.69
C HIS A 141 -4.57 5.95 10.75
N SER A 142 -5.06 4.76 10.37
CA SER A 142 -4.41 3.90 9.38
C SER A 142 -5.01 4.17 8.01
N ASP A 143 -4.14 4.48 7.04
CA ASP A 143 -4.51 4.68 5.64
C ASP A 143 -4.43 3.36 4.85
N PHE A 144 -3.63 2.41 5.33
CA PHE A 144 -3.51 1.08 4.76
C PHE A 144 -3.19 0.06 5.87
N GLU A 145 -3.81 -1.11 5.75
CA GLU A 145 -3.54 -2.29 6.57
C GLU A 145 -3.27 -3.48 5.66
N SER A 146 -2.16 -4.16 5.91
CA SER A 146 -1.78 -5.36 5.15
C SER A 146 -2.65 -6.55 5.53
N ARG A 147 -2.53 -7.64 4.78
CA ARG A 147 -2.89 -8.97 5.23
C ARG A 147 -1.81 -9.49 6.18
N ASP A 148 -2.14 -10.57 6.86
CA ASP A 148 -1.20 -11.27 7.72
C ASP A 148 -0.17 -12.00 6.87
N PHE A 149 1.09 -11.59 6.99
CA PHE A 149 2.22 -12.33 6.45
C PHE A 149 2.59 -13.45 7.41
N THR A 150 2.55 -14.69 6.94
CA THR A 150 3.12 -15.81 7.68
C THR A 150 4.64 -15.70 7.71
N ILE A 151 5.21 -15.72 8.92
CA ILE A 151 6.64 -15.90 9.16
C ILE A 151 6.82 -17.22 9.89
N ARG A 152 7.66 -18.08 9.34
CA ARG A 152 7.97 -19.42 9.87
C ARG A 152 9.41 -19.45 10.33
N VAL A 153 9.60 -19.73 11.61
CA VAL A 153 10.92 -19.98 12.20
C VAL A 153 11.18 -21.47 12.19
N VAL A 154 12.29 -21.87 11.59
CA VAL A 154 12.71 -23.27 11.53
C VAL A 154 13.96 -23.50 12.37
N THR A 155 14.11 -24.72 12.90
CA THR A 155 15.37 -25.11 13.53
C THR A 155 16.42 -25.33 12.44
N PRO A 156 17.66 -24.84 12.60
CA PRO A 156 18.74 -25.17 11.69
C PRO A 156 18.89 -26.69 11.58
N ALA A 157 19.10 -27.20 10.36
CA ALA A 157 19.41 -28.60 10.18
C ALA A 157 20.73 -28.92 10.91
N THR A 158 20.70 -29.90 11.80
CA THR A 158 21.92 -30.39 12.46
C THR A 158 22.79 -31.04 11.37
N GLN A 159 23.96 -30.49 11.09
CA GLN A 159 24.96 -31.11 10.21
C GLN A 159 25.63 -32.31 10.89
#